data_AF-A0A950U266-F1
#
_entry.id   AF-A0A950U266-F1
#
_cell.length_a   1.000
_cell.length_b   1.000
_cell.length_c   1.000
_cell.angle_alpha   90.00
_cell.angle_beta   90.00
_cell.angle_gamma   90.00
#
_symmetry.space_group_name_H-M   'P 1'
#
loop_
_entity.id
_entity.type
_entity.pdbx_description
1 polymer ?
#
loop_
_entity_poly.entity_id
_entity_poly.type
_entity_poly.pdbx_seq_one_letter_code
_entity_poly.pdbx_strand_id
1 'polypeptide(L)' 'MADSTLREKGREMRRKLMGEAYAAKLDSSLYTDPIMQKFAEVTQETIFGTLWTRSGLDLKTRALICVISDTTTGRAPEL' A
#
# COMPACT_ATOMS: atom_id res chain seq x y z
N MET A 1 17.77 3.66 6.66
CA MET A 1 18.20 3.79 5.25
C MET A 1 17.68 5.12 4.74
N ALA A 2 18.40 5.82 3.86
CA ALA A 2 17.93 7.09 3.29
C ALA A 2 16.56 6.88 2.61
N ASP A 3 15.63 7.82 2.79
CA ASP A 3 14.27 7.72 2.25
C ASP A 3 14.36 7.60 0.71
N SER A 4 14.02 6.42 0.20
CA SER A 4 14.10 6.11 -1.22
C SER A 4 13.00 6.86 -1.98
N THR A 5 13.29 7.38 -3.17
CA THR A 5 12.27 8.04 -4.02
C THR A 5 11.07 7.12 -4.31
N LEU A 6 11.26 5.79 -4.29
CA LEU A 6 10.19 4.81 -4.41
C LEU A 6 9.33 4.75 -3.15
N ARG A 7 9.93 4.94 -1.97
CA ARG A 7 9.19 4.94 -0.71
C ARG A 7 8.29 6.15 -0.58
N GLU A 8 8.74 7.34 -1.00
CA GLU A 8 7.92 8.54 -1.13
C GLU A 8 6.72 8.32 -2.05
N LYS A 9 6.98 7.86 -3.29
CA LYS A 9 5.91 7.50 -4.24
C LYS A 9 4.95 6.45 -3.68
N GLY A 10 5.47 5.51 -2.91
CA GLY A 10 4.68 4.49 -2.24
C GLY A 10 3.75 5.06 -1.17
N ARG A 11 4.22 6.03 -0.37
CA ARG A 11 3.39 6.74 0.62
C ARG A 11 2.25 7.51 -0.05
N GLU A 12 2.54 8.17 -1.18
CA GLU A 12 1.53 8.89 -1.97
C GLU A 12 0.51 7.92 -2.59
N MET A 13 0.98 6.85 -3.23
CA MET A 13 0.12 5.85 -3.85
C MET A 13 -0.79 5.17 -2.82
N ARG A 14 -0.26 4.85 -1.63
CA ARG A 14 -1.05 4.28 -0.55
C ARG A 14 -2.16 5.22 -0.07
N ARG A 15 -1.84 6.50 0.14
CA ARG A 15 -2.83 7.53 0.50
C ARG A 15 -3.92 7.65 -0.56
N LYS A 16 -3.53 7.61 -1.84
CA LYS A 16 -4.48 7.62 -2.96
C LYS A 16 -5.41 6.40 -2.98
N LEU A 17 -4.93 5.20 -2.62
CA LEU A 17 -5.74 3.98 -2.60
C LEU A 17 -6.71 3.93 -1.42
N MET A 18 -6.21 4.22 -0.22
CA MET A 18 -6.97 4.02 1.02
C MET A 18 -7.72 5.28 1.50
N GLY A 19 -7.40 6.44 0.94
CA GLY A 19 -7.89 7.73 1.40
C GLY A 19 -7.05 8.30 2.55
N GLU A 20 -6.94 9.64 2.58
CA GLU A 20 -6.07 10.37 3.50
C GLU A 20 -6.40 10.08 4.97
N ALA A 21 -7.69 10.07 5.32
CA ALA A 21 -8.14 9.87 6.70
C ALA A 21 -7.75 8.49 7.26
N TYR A 22 -7.88 7.43 6.45
CA TYR A 22 -7.52 6.08 6.86
C TYR A 22 -6.00 5.91 6.94
N ALA A 23 -5.25 6.44 5.95
CA ALA A 23 -3.80 6.44 5.97
C ALA A 23 -3.23 7.16 7.22
N ALA A 24 -3.76 8.35 7.55
CA ALA A 24 -3.35 9.10 8.74
C ALA A 24 -3.66 8.36 10.06
N LYS A 25 -4.79 7.64 10.12
CA LYS A 25 -5.11 6.78 11.27
C LYS A 25 -4.05 5.69 11.44
N LEU A 26 -3.68 4.98 10.37
CA LEU A 26 -2.66 3.92 10.45
C LEU A 26 -1.28 4.46 10.83
N ASP A 27 -0.90 5.61 10.28
CA ASP A 27 0.36 6.28 10.61
C ASP A 27 0.45 6.65 12.10
N SER A 28 -0.66 7.07 12.72
CA SER A 28 -0.69 7.47 14.13
C SER A 28 -0.90 6.33 15.12
N SER A 29 -1.54 5.22 14.72
CA SER A 29 -1.89 4.13 15.64
C SER A 29 -1.09 2.84 15.44
N LEU A 30 -0.84 2.45 14.19
CA LEU A 30 -0.29 1.12 13.86
C LEU A 30 1.22 1.16 13.62
N TYR A 31 1.72 2.21 12.97
CA TYR A 31 3.14 2.37 12.65
C TYR A 31 3.98 3.01 13.75
N THR A 32 3.52 2.89 14.99
CA THR A 32 4.25 3.26 16.20
C THR A 32 5.03 2.08 16.79
N ASP A 33 4.66 0.84 16.45
CA ASP A 33 5.40 -0.36 16.82
C ASP A 33 6.64 -0.58 15.94
N PRO A 34 7.83 -0.94 16.48
CA PRO A 34 9.06 -1.11 15.70
C PRO A 34 9.00 -2.17 14.59
N ILE A 35 8.22 -3.24 14.76
CA ILE A 35 8.04 -4.26 13.72
C ILE A 35 7.15 -3.68 12.62
N MET A 36 6.07 -3.00 13.01
CA MET A 36 5.16 -2.37 12.04
C MET A 36 5.83 -1.23 11.27
N GLN A 37 6.76 -0.49 11.88
CA GLN A 37 7.58 0.50 11.17
C GLN A 37 8.39 -0.16 10.07
N LYS A 38 9.15 -1.23 10.38
CA LYS A 38 9.90 -2.01 9.38
C LYS A 38 9.00 -2.54 8.27
N PHE A 39 7.83 -3.06 8.63
CA PHE A 39 6.83 -3.52 7.67
C PHE A 39 6.34 -2.39 6.75
N ALA A 40 6.08 -1.20 7.31
CA ALA A 40 5.70 -0.02 6.53
C ALA A 40 6.80 0.38 5.55
N GLU A 41 8.08 0.35 5.96
CA GLU A 41 9.20 0.68 5.09
C GLU A 41 9.22 -0.20 3.84
N VAL A 42 9.17 -1.52 4.05
CA VAL A 42 9.24 -2.53 2.98
C VAL A 42 8.03 -2.42 2.07
N THR A 43 6.82 -2.33 2.64
CA THR A 43 5.58 -2.30 1.84
C THR A 43 5.42 -0.99 1.07
N GLN A 44 5.79 0.15 1.66
CA GLN A 44 5.79 1.44 0.96
C GLN A 44 6.69 1.39 -0.27
N GLU A 45 7.91 0.87 -0.16
CA GLU A 45 8.83 0.83 -1.30
C GLU A 45 8.46 -0.25 -2.34
N THR A 46 8.26 -1.49 -1.89
CA THR A 46 8.14 -2.65 -2.80
C THR A 46 6.74 -2.83 -3.38
N ILE A 47 5.70 -2.64 -2.56
CA ILE A 47 4.31 -2.85 -3.01
C ILE A 47 3.79 -1.56 -3.61
N PHE A 48 3.71 -0.49 -2.82
CA PHE A 48 3.09 0.74 -3.29
C PHE A 48 3.98 1.54 -4.23
N GLY A 49 5.27 1.65 -3.92
CA GLY A 49 6.25 2.44 -4.66
C GLY A 49 6.71 1.82 -5.97
N THR A 50 6.68 0.49 -6.05
CA THR A 50 7.16 -0.27 -7.22
C THR A 50 6.03 -1.00 -7.94
N LEU A 51 5.28 -1.88 -7.28
CA LEU A 51 4.28 -2.72 -7.97
C LEU A 51 3.06 -1.93 -8.44
N TRP A 52 2.50 -1.05 -7.60
CA TRP A 52 1.31 -0.24 -7.91
C TRP A 52 1.58 0.89 -8.90
N THR A 53 2.80 1.43 -8.93
CA THR A 53 3.22 2.52 -9.83
C THR A 53 3.76 2.00 -11.16
N ARG A 54 3.95 0.68 -11.32
CA ARG A 54 4.43 0.07 -12.56
C ARG A 54 3.54 0.47 -13.74
N SER A 55 4.13 0.72 -14.90
CA SER A 55 3.36 0.98 -16.14
C SER A 55 2.67 -0.30 -16.65
N GLY A 56 1.80 -0.15 -17.66
CA GLY A 56 1.19 -1.27 -18.39
C GLY A 56 -0.23 -1.64 -17.95
N LEU A 57 -0.68 -1.25 -16.76
CA LEU A 57 -2.07 -1.39 -16.31
C LEU A 57 -2.53 -0.12 -15.61
N ASP A 58 -3.74 0.32 -15.91
CA ASP A 58 -4.38 1.41 -15.18
C ASP A 58 -4.73 1.01 -13.74
N LEU A 59 -5.01 2.03 -12.92
CA LEU A 59 -5.26 1.82 -11.49
C LEU A 59 -6.52 0.99 -11.22
N LYS A 60 -7.56 1.18 -12.04
CA LYS A 60 -8.84 0.48 -11.91
C LYS A 60 -8.67 -1.02 -12.15
N THR A 61 -7.91 -1.38 -13.16
CA THR A 61 -7.62 -2.78 -13.53
C THR A 61 -6.77 -3.45 -12.46
N ARG A 62 -5.76 -2.76 -11.90
CA ARG A 62 -4.96 -3.27 -10.77
C ARG A 62 -5.81 -3.56 -9.55
N ALA A 63 -6.67 -2.62 -9.17
CA ALA A 63 -7.58 -2.79 -8.03
C ALA A 63 -8.56 -3.96 -8.26
N LEU A 64 -9.10 -4.10 -9.47
CA LEU A 64 -9.97 -5.22 -9.83
C LEU A 64 -9.27 -6.58 -9.67
N ILE A 65 -7.98 -6.68 -10.05
CA ILE A 65 -7.20 -7.91 -9.87
C ILE A 65 -7.05 -8.27 -8.39
N CYS A 66 -6.81 -7.28 -7.51
CA CYS A 66 -6.77 -7.52 -6.06
C CYS A 66 -8.13 -8.05 -5.55
N VAL A 67 -9.24 -7.40 -5.91
CA VAL A 67 -10.59 -7.85 -5.52
C VAL A 67 -10.86 -9.29 -5.94
N ILE A 68 -10.47 -9.67 -7.17
CA ILE A 68 -10.62 -11.05 -7.66
C ILE A 68 -9.75 -12.01 -6.84
N SER A 69 -8.48 -11.67 -6.60
CA SER A 69 -7.56 -12.48 -5.79
C SER A 69 -8.11 -12.69 -4.38
N ASP A 70 -8.55 -11.63 -3.73
CA ASP A 70 -9.03 -11.69 -2.34
C ASP A 70 -10.34 -12.46 -2.24
N THR A 71 -11.26 -12.27 -3.19
CA THR A 71 -12.52 -13.03 -3.27
C THR A 71 -12.26 -14.52 -3.47
N THR A 72 -11.40 -14.90 -4.42
CA THR A 72 -11.12 -16.30 -4.76
C THR A 72 -10.32 -17.05 -3.69
N THR A 73 -9.59 -16.32 -2.85
CA THR A 73 -8.78 -16.89 -1.76
C THR A 73 -9.45 -16.77 -0.38
N GLY A 74 -10.70 -16.28 -0.32
CA GLY A 74 -11.47 -16.15 0.92
C GLY A 74 -10.99 -15.05 1.86
N ARG A 75 -10.32 -14.02 1.35
CA ARG A 75 -9.78 -12.88 2.10
C ARG A 75 -10.80 -11.75 2.22
N ALA A 76 -12.00 -12.06 2.69
CA ALA A 76 -13.08 -11.09 2.87
C ALA A 76 -12.68 -9.82 3.68
N PRO A 77 -11.80 -9.88 4.70
CA PRO A 77 -11.35 -8.67 5.41
C PRO A 77 -10.53 -7.66 4.59
N GLU A 78 -10.05 -8.04 3.40
CA GLU A 78 -9.22 -7.19 2.53
C GLU A 78 -10.04 -6.48 1.43
N LEU A 79 -11.35 -6.76 1.33
CA LEU A 79 -12.31 -6.11 0.41
C LEU A 79 -12.89 -4.83 1.01
#